data_AF-A0A4Q7NSA0-F1
#
_entry.id   AF-A0A4Q7NSA0-F1
#
_cell.length_a   1.000
_cell.length_b   1.000
_cell.length_c   1.000
_cell.angle_alpha   90.00
_cell.angle_beta   90.00
_cell.angle_gamma   90.00
#
_symmetry.space_group_name_H-M   'P 1'
#
loop_
_entity.id
_entity.type
_entity.pdbx_description
1 polymer ?
#
loop_
_entity_poly.entity_id
_entity_poly.type
_entity_poly.pdbx_seq_one_letter_code
_entity_poly.pdbx_strand_id
1 'polypeptide(L)'
;MANTGTSEASTSSTITVPASQPMVALLGPADELLRVVERAFPDLDIHVRGNQITLTGAPSEAALAERLFAELVTVLRTGQGLTGDAVERSVRMLRDATEEQPAEVLTLSILSNRGKTIRPKTLGQKRYVDAIDRNTITFGIGPAGTGKTYLAVAKAVQALLGKQVTRIILTRPAVEAGERLGFLPGTLSEKIDPYLRPLYDSLQDMLDPATIPRLMTEGVIEVAPLAYMRGRTLNDAFIILDEAQNTSAEQMKMFLTRLGFGSRMVVTGDVTQVDLPSGTQSGLRVVQDILGDVGDVAFCRLSSQDVVRHRLVSDIVAAYERFDSQGGPATARHGAKGQDRRGPSRA
;
A
#
# COMPACT_ATOMS: atom_id res chain seq x y z
N MET A 1 34.30 5.75 48.43
CA MET A 1 33.65 4.82 47.50
C MET A 1 33.49 5.53 46.17
N ALA A 2 34.36 5.21 45.21
CA ALA A 2 34.20 5.63 43.82
C ALA A 2 33.80 4.38 43.02
N ASN A 3 32.70 4.46 42.28
CA ASN A 3 32.49 3.73 41.02
C ASN A 3 31.27 4.35 40.31
N THR A 4 31.50 5.22 39.32
CA THR A 4 31.46 4.94 37.88
C THR A 4 30.05 5.00 37.31
N GLY A 5 29.58 6.23 37.05
CA GLY A 5 28.69 6.44 35.91
C GLY A 5 29.54 6.24 34.65
N THR A 6 29.24 5.20 33.89
CA THR A 6 29.71 5.03 32.51
C THR A 6 29.27 6.27 31.72
N SER A 7 30.19 7.22 31.53
CA SER A 7 30.03 8.21 30.47
C SER A 7 30.09 7.44 29.17
N GLU A 8 28.94 7.20 28.53
CA GLU A 8 28.94 6.74 27.14
C GLU A 8 29.82 7.71 26.34
N ALA A 9 30.80 7.17 25.62
CA ALA A 9 31.73 7.98 24.85
C ALA A 9 30.94 8.70 23.74
N SER A 10 30.74 10.01 23.89
CA SER A 10 30.15 10.83 22.85
C SER A 10 31.12 10.93 21.68
N THR A 11 30.62 10.62 20.49
CA THR A 11 31.37 10.82 19.24
C THR A 11 30.87 12.08 18.55
N SER A 12 31.74 12.69 17.75
CA SER A 12 31.36 13.76 16.83
C SER A 12 31.76 13.34 15.41
N SER A 13 30.80 13.34 14.49
CA SER A 13 31.04 13.10 13.06
C SER A 13 30.56 14.29 12.23
N THR A 14 31.18 14.50 11.07
CA THR A 14 30.84 15.62 10.17
C THR A 14 30.60 15.11 8.76
N ILE A 15 29.42 15.41 8.24
CA ILE A 15 28.98 15.09 6.89
C ILE A 15 29.14 16.34 6.05
N THR A 16 29.82 16.22 4.90
CA THR A 16 29.93 17.30 3.93
C THR A 16 29.01 17.03 2.75
N VAL A 17 27.97 17.85 2.60
CA VAL A 17 27.02 17.75 1.49
C VAL A 17 27.68 18.32 0.22
N PRO A 18 27.65 17.60 -0.92
CA PRO A 18 28.22 18.10 -2.16
C PRO A 18 27.59 19.43 -2.58
N ALA A 19 28.40 20.39 -3.01
CA ALA A 19 27.92 21.71 -3.45
C ALA A 19 26.90 21.66 -4.62
N SER A 20 26.86 20.55 -5.37
CA SER A 20 25.85 20.30 -6.40
C SER A 20 24.44 20.06 -5.85
N GLN A 21 24.30 19.82 -4.54
CA GLN A 21 23.02 19.56 -3.88
C GLN A 21 22.64 20.75 -3.00
N PRO A 22 21.51 21.43 -3.29
CA PRO A 22 21.05 22.55 -2.45
C PRO A 22 20.71 22.08 -1.03
N MET A 23 21.30 22.70 -0.01
CA MET A 23 21.01 22.38 1.39
C MET A 23 19.53 22.51 1.73
N VAL A 24 18.83 23.50 1.15
CA VAL A 24 17.38 23.68 1.32
C VAL A 24 16.58 22.47 0.81
N ALA A 25 17.06 21.76 -0.22
CA ALA A 25 16.39 20.56 -0.71
C ALA A 25 16.57 19.37 0.23
N LEU A 26 17.68 19.32 1.00
CA LEU A 26 17.97 18.28 1.97
C LEU A 26 17.29 18.53 3.33
N LEU A 27 17.30 19.78 3.80
CA LEU A 27 16.78 20.18 5.11
C LEU A 27 15.31 20.62 5.08
N GLY A 28 14.80 20.92 3.88
CA GLY A 28 13.46 21.43 3.67
C GLY A 28 13.33 22.94 3.91
N PRO A 29 12.25 23.57 3.39
CA PRO A 29 11.94 24.96 3.69
C PRO A 29 11.74 25.16 5.19
N ALA A 30 12.35 26.21 5.74
CA ALA A 30 12.32 26.51 7.18
C ALA A 30 12.73 25.31 8.06
N ASP A 31 13.66 24.48 7.56
CA ASP A 31 14.25 23.31 8.24
C ASP A 31 13.22 22.22 8.61
N GLU A 32 12.11 22.13 7.88
CA GLU A 32 11.04 21.18 8.20
C GLU A 32 11.48 19.71 8.18
N LEU A 33 12.39 19.32 7.27
CA LEU A 33 12.91 17.94 7.18
C LEU A 33 13.98 17.70 8.24
N LEU A 34 14.80 18.72 8.56
CA LEU A 34 15.75 18.63 9.67
C LEU A 34 15.03 18.35 10.99
N ARG A 35 13.92 19.05 11.27
CA ARG A 35 13.08 18.79 12.46
C ARG A 35 12.46 17.39 12.48
N VAL A 36 12.30 16.75 11.32
CA VAL A 36 11.88 15.34 11.25
C VAL A 36 13.02 14.43 11.68
N VAL A 37 14.25 14.70 11.20
CA VAL A 37 15.46 13.98 11.63
C VAL A 37 15.69 14.15 13.13
N GLU A 38 15.69 15.38 13.65
CA GLU A 38 15.90 15.65 15.08
C GLU A 38 14.88 14.91 15.97
N ARG A 39 13.60 14.86 15.58
CA ARG A 39 12.59 14.08 16.31
C ARG A 39 12.84 12.59 16.27
N ALA A 40 13.46 12.09 15.21
CA ALA A 40 13.79 10.68 15.06
C ALA A 40 15.04 10.28 15.88
N PHE A 41 15.96 11.22 16.12
CA PHE A 41 17.21 11.05 16.86
C PHE A 41 17.27 12.02 18.06
N PRO A 42 16.42 11.83 19.10
CA PRO A 42 16.30 12.79 20.20
C PRO A 42 17.57 12.94 21.05
N ASP A 43 18.44 11.93 21.05
CA ASP A 43 19.68 11.89 21.81
C ASP A 43 20.91 12.38 21.01
N LEU A 44 20.68 12.91 19.81
CA LEU A 44 21.72 13.41 18.92
C LEU A 44 21.63 14.93 18.79
N ASP A 45 22.74 15.63 19.04
CA ASP A 45 22.87 17.05 18.72
C ASP A 45 23.27 17.20 17.24
N ILE A 46 22.42 17.85 16.46
CA ILE A 46 22.57 18.02 15.00
C ILE A 46 22.78 19.50 14.71
N HIS A 47 23.97 19.86 14.26
CA HIS A 47 24.31 21.23 13.91
C HIS A 47 24.60 21.38 12.42
N VAL A 48 23.93 22.33 11.77
CA VAL A 48 24.14 22.62 10.34
C VAL A 48 24.86 23.95 10.19
N ARG A 49 25.96 23.96 9.43
CA ARG A 49 26.68 25.18 9.06
C ARG A 49 27.17 25.11 7.61
N GLY A 50 26.62 25.98 6.76
CA GLY A 50 26.94 25.95 5.33
C GLY A 50 26.48 24.63 4.70
N ASN A 51 27.41 23.87 4.13
CA ASN A 51 27.17 22.53 3.59
C ASN A 51 27.64 21.39 4.52
N GLN A 52 27.96 21.71 5.77
CA GLN A 52 28.40 20.73 6.77
C GLN A 52 27.28 20.46 7.78
N ILE A 53 27.11 19.18 8.10
CA ILE A 53 26.21 18.70 9.15
C ILE A 53 27.07 17.97 10.18
N THR A 54 27.12 18.49 11.40
CA THR A 54 27.84 17.89 12.52
C THR A 54 26.86 17.13 13.41
N LEU A 55 27.17 15.88 13.71
CA LEU A 55 26.38 15.00 14.57
C LEU A 55 27.18 14.70 15.83
N THR A 56 26.62 14.97 17.00
CA THR A 56 27.27 14.71 18.29
C THR A 56 26.35 13.91 19.20
N GLY A 57 26.81 12.76 19.70
CA GLY A 57 26.00 11.91 20.58
C GLY A 57 26.51 10.45 20.62
N ALA A 58 25.59 9.53 20.87
CA ALA A 58 25.91 8.09 20.93
C ALA A 58 26.43 7.57 19.58
N PRO A 59 27.51 6.76 19.54
CA PRO A 59 28.13 6.30 18.29
C PRO A 59 27.19 5.57 17.32
N SER A 60 26.27 4.77 17.85
CA SER A 60 25.28 4.03 17.03
C SER A 60 24.26 4.95 16.37
N GLU A 61 23.73 5.94 17.11
CA GLU A 61 22.77 6.91 16.58
C GLU A 61 23.44 7.85 15.57
N ALA A 62 24.67 8.32 15.87
CA ALA A 62 25.44 9.15 14.94
C ALA A 62 25.72 8.43 13.62
N ALA A 63 26.13 7.15 13.66
CA ALA A 63 26.36 6.34 12.46
C ALA A 63 25.07 6.10 11.65
N LEU A 64 23.94 5.91 12.34
CA LEU A 64 22.64 5.72 11.69
C LEU A 64 22.14 7.00 11.01
N ALA A 65 22.28 8.14 11.68
CA ALA A 65 21.96 9.46 11.11
C ALA A 65 22.89 9.81 9.94
N GLU A 66 24.17 9.45 10.01
CA GLU A 66 25.12 9.62 8.90
C GLU A 66 24.69 8.83 7.66
N ARG A 67 24.33 7.55 7.84
CA ARG A 67 23.76 6.74 6.76
C ARG A 67 22.49 7.36 6.20
N LEU A 68 21.59 7.86 7.06
CA LEU A 68 20.38 8.54 6.62
C LEU A 68 20.68 9.71 5.70
N PHE A 69 21.56 10.63 6.09
CA PHE A 69 21.89 11.78 5.24
C PHE A 69 22.52 11.35 3.91
N ALA A 70 23.37 10.32 3.90
CA ALA A 70 23.94 9.77 2.66
C ALA A 70 22.85 9.21 1.71
N GLU A 71 21.87 8.50 2.25
CA GLU A 71 20.71 7.98 1.49
C GLU A 71 19.84 9.11 0.94
N LEU A 72 19.52 10.11 1.77
CA LEU A 72 18.72 11.27 1.35
C LEU A 72 19.41 12.09 0.25
N VAL A 73 20.72 12.27 0.34
CA VAL A 73 21.54 12.89 -0.73
C VAL A 73 21.47 12.06 -2.01
N THR A 74 21.51 10.73 -1.91
CA THR A 74 21.38 9.84 -3.07
C THR A 74 20.01 9.96 -3.73
N VAL A 75 18.93 10.05 -2.96
CA VAL A 75 17.58 10.32 -3.50
C VAL A 75 17.53 11.67 -4.22
N LEU A 76 18.05 12.74 -3.62
CA LEU A 76 18.07 14.07 -4.24
C LEU A 76 18.85 14.11 -5.57
N ARG A 77 19.93 13.33 -5.68
CA ARG A 77 20.71 13.20 -6.93
C ARG A 77 19.89 12.70 -8.10
N THR A 78 18.79 12.00 -7.88
CA THR A 78 17.88 11.55 -8.94
C THR A 78 16.90 12.64 -9.42
N GLY A 79 16.99 13.85 -8.86
CA GLY A 79 16.06 14.95 -9.13
C GLY A 79 14.73 14.84 -8.39
N GLN A 80 14.59 13.83 -7.53
CA GLN A 80 13.39 13.62 -6.73
C GLN A 80 13.41 14.50 -5.48
N GLY A 81 12.28 15.14 -5.19
CA GLY A 81 12.10 15.88 -3.94
C GLY A 81 12.01 14.96 -2.73
N LEU A 82 12.47 15.45 -1.58
CA LEU A 82 12.28 14.83 -0.28
C LEU A 82 11.02 15.35 0.39
N THR A 83 10.39 14.50 1.20
CA THR A 83 9.24 14.86 2.05
C THR A 83 9.47 14.34 3.46
N GLY A 84 8.81 14.94 4.46
CA GLY A 84 8.93 14.49 5.85
C GLY A 84 8.62 12.99 6.00
N ASP A 85 7.54 12.53 5.36
CA ASP A 85 7.19 11.11 5.26
C ASP A 85 8.32 10.23 4.71
N ALA A 86 9.05 10.70 3.69
CA ALA A 86 10.15 9.94 3.09
C ALA A 86 11.33 9.84 4.06
N VAL A 87 11.61 10.90 4.82
CA VAL A 87 12.64 10.90 5.87
C VAL A 87 12.27 9.94 7.00
N GLU A 88 11.04 10.01 7.54
CA GLU A 88 10.58 9.10 8.60
C GLU A 88 10.65 7.63 8.19
N ARG A 89 10.29 7.32 6.93
CA ARG A 89 10.40 5.95 6.40
C ARG A 89 11.85 5.51 6.21
N SER A 90 12.73 6.40 5.75
CA SER A 90 14.15 6.09 5.58
C SER A 90 14.80 5.76 6.93
N VAL A 91 14.47 6.50 7.99
CA VAL A 91 14.91 6.18 9.37
C VAL A 91 14.48 4.78 9.75
N ARG A 92 13.20 4.44 9.54
CA ARG A 92 12.64 3.13 9.91
C ARG A 92 13.34 1.99 9.17
N MET A 93 13.52 2.12 7.86
CA MET A 93 14.23 1.13 7.03
C MET A 93 15.67 0.90 7.53
N LEU A 94 16.37 1.97 7.90
CA LEU A 94 17.73 1.87 8.41
C LEU A 94 17.79 1.22 9.81
N ARG A 95 16.80 1.48 10.67
CA ARG A 95 16.68 0.82 11.99
C ARG A 95 16.35 -0.67 11.90
N ASP A 96 15.53 -1.04 10.93
CA ASP A 96 15.20 -2.44 10.66
C ASP A 96 16.38 -3.23 10.05
N ALA A 97 17.51 -2.56 9.78
CA ALA A 97 18.77 -3.12 9.30
C ALA A 97 18.60 -4.05 8.09
N THR A 98 17.76 -3.65 7.14
CA THR A 98 17.47 -4.43 5.94
C THR A 98 18.62 -4.38 4.94
N GLU A 99 18.79 -5.42 4.13
CA GLU A 99 19.81 -5.44 3.04
C GLU A 99 19.56 -4.33 2.01
N GLU A 100 18.29 -3.97 1.78
CA GLU A 100 17.92 -2.95 0.80
C GLU A 100 18.03 -1.53 1.40
N GLN A 101 18.53 -0.60 0.58
CA GLN A 101 18.79 0.78 0.99
C GLN A 101 17.58 1.69 0.74
N PRO A 102 17.33 2.71 1.59
CA PRO A 102 16.25 3.67 1.36
C PRO A 102 16.27 4.34 -0.02
N ALA A 103 17.45 4.68 -0.54
CA ALA A 103 17.56 5.24 -1.88
C ALA A 103 17.08 4.27 -2.96
N GLU A 104 17.37 2.97 -2.85
CA GLU A 104 16.87 1.97 -3.81
C GLU A 104 15.35 1.91 -3.81
N VAL A 105 14.70 2.01 -2.66
CA VAL A 105 13.23 2.02 -2.57
C VAL A 105 12.65 3.32 -3.13
N LEU A 106 13.17 4.46 -2.68
CA LEU A 106 12.58 5.76 -2.99
C LEU A 106 12.85 6.20 -4.43
N THR A 107 13.96 5.78 -5.02
CA THR A 107 14.30 6.18 -6.40
C THR A 107 13.56 5.39 -7.47
N LEU A 108 13.04 4.20 -7.14
CA LEU A 108 12.23 3.39 -8.06
C LEU A 108 10.98 4.16 -8.51
N SER A 109 10.91 4.50 -9.78
CA SER A 109 9.73 5.10 -10.40
C SER A 109 9.00 4.04 -11.23
N ILE A 110 7.70 3.86 -10.98
CA ILE A 110 6.86 2.97 -11.80
C ILE A 110 6.27 3.79 -12.96
N LEU A 111 5.61 4.90 -12.63
CA LEU A 111 4.99 5.80 -13.58
C LEU A 111 5.17 7.24 -13.13
N SER A 112 5.33 8.13 -14.09
CA SER A 112 5.26 9.57 -13.87
C SER A 112 4.24 10.16 -14.84
N ASN A 113 3.16 10.71 -14.31
CA ASN A 113 2.12 11.36 -15.11
C ASN A 113 1.74 12.70 -14.45
N ARG A 114 1.70 13.79 -15.24
CA ARG A 114 1.32 15.15 -14.78
C ARG A 114 2.03 15.60 -13.49
N GLY A 115 3.32 15.29 -13.36
CA GLY A 115 4.12 15.65 -12.17
C GLY A 115 3.86 14.79 -10.92
N LYS A 116 2.95 13.82 -10.97
CA LYS A 116 2.78 12.79 -9.94
C LYS A 116 3.59 11.56 -10.32
N THR A 117 4.50 11.16 -9.42
CA THR A 117 5.27 9.92 -9.57
C THR A 117 4.72 8.85 -8.65
N ILE A 118 4.33 7.72 -9.23
CA ILE A 118 3.87 6.53 -8.54
C ILE A 118 5.08 5.62 -8.32
N ARG A 119 5.33 5.30 -7.05
CA ARG A 119 6.48 4.52 -6.60
C ARG A 119 6.17 3.73 -5.33
N PRO A 120 6.87 2.61 -5.08
CA PRO A 120 6.89 2.03 -3.75
C PRO A 120 7.45 3.04 -2.74
N LYS A 121 6.90 3.03 -1.53
CA LYS A 121 7.28 3.92 -0.43
C LYS A 121 7.81 3.15 0.78
N THR A 122 7.64 1.83 0.79
CA THR A 122 8.08 0.92 1.84
C THR A 122 8.81 -0.26 1.22
N LEU A 123 9.60 -0.96 2.03
CA LEU A 123 10.34 -2.13 1.57
C LEU A 123 9.40 -3.26 1.12
N GLY A 124 8.30 -3.50 1.85
CA GLY A 124 7.29 -4.49 1.44
C GLY A 124 6.65 -4.14 0.10
N GLN A 125 6.36 -2.86 -0.14
CA GLN A 125 5.87 -2.39 -1.44
C GLN A 125 6.90 -2.59 -2.57
N LYS A 126 8.19 -2.33 -2.33
CA LYS A 126 9.24 -2.60 -3.33
C LYS A 126 9.33 -4.08 -3.66
N ARG A 127 9.44 -4.95 -2.64
CA ARG A 127 9.46 -6.41 -2.83
C ARG A 127 8.25 -6.90 -3.59
N TYR A 128 7.07 -6.34 -3.32
CA TYR A 128 5.85 -6.65 -4.05
C TYR A 128 5.94 -6.26 -5.54
N VAL A 129 6.40 -5.04 -5.84
CA VAL A 129 6.58 -4.57 -7.22
C VAL A 129 7.63 -5.39 -7.97
N ASP A 130 8.76 -5.71 -7.32
CA ASP A 130 9.81 -6.55 -7.89
C ASP A 130 9.29 -7.98 -8.18
N ALA A 131 8.44 -8.51 -7.30
CA ALA A 131 7.82 -9.82 -7.52
C ALA A 131 6.89 -9.81 -8.75
N ILE A 132 6.13 -8.74 -8.99
CA ILE A 132 5.30 -8.58 -10.20
C ILE A 132 6.16 -8.64 -11.48
N ASP A 133 7.38 -8.10 -11.44
CA ASP A 133 8.27 -8.11 -12.62
C ASP A 133 8.89 -9.48 -12.88
N ARG A 134 9.16 -10.24 -11.81
CA ARG A 134 9.90 -11.51 -11.85
C ARG A 134 9.01 -12.74 -12.01
N ASN A 135 7.71 -12.62 -11.76
CA ASN A 135 6.79 -13.76 -11.74
C ASN A 135 5.59 -13.54 -12.66
N THR A 136 5.10 -14.62 -13.26
CA THR A 136 3.89 -14.61 -14.08
C THR A 136 2.63 -14.39 -13.24
N ILE A 137 2.57 -14.96 -12.03
CA ILE A 137 1.45 -14.75 -11.09
C ILE A 137 1.98 -14.19 -9.77
N THR A 138 1.41 -13.07 -9.32
CA THR A 138 1.77 -12.49 -8.02
C THR A 138 0.53 -12.25 -7.16
N PHE A 139 0.56 -12.72 -5.92
CA PHE A 139 -0.46 -12.46 -4.90
C PHE A 139 0.01 -11.35 -3.97
N GLY A 140 -0.69 -10.22 -3.97
CA GLY A 140 -0.49 -9.12 -3.02
C GLY A 140 -1.51 -9.20 -1.89
N ILE A 141 -1.09 -9.68 -0.71
CA ILE A 141 -1.98 -9.95 0.42
C ILE A 141 -1.65 -9.01 1.56
N GLY A 142 -2.62 -8.21 2.02
CA GLY A 142 -2.39 -7.33 3.17
C GLY A 142 -3.50 -6.32 3.39
N PRO A 143 -3.40 -5.51 4.46
CA PRO A 143 -4.47 -4.60 4.87
C PRO A 143 -4.76 -3.50 3.87
N ALA A 144 -5.92 -2.85 4.03
CA ALA A 144 -6.30 -1.69 3.23
C ALA A 144 -5.29 -0.53 3.39
N GLY A 145 -4.94 0.13 2.29
CA GLY A 145 -3.98 1.25 2.29
C GLY A 145 -2.50 0.85 2.19
N THR A 146 -2.20 -0.45 2.06
CA THR A 146 -0.83 -0.94 1.77
C THR A 146 -0.37 -0.71 0.33
N GLY A 147 -1.26 -0.22 -0.54
CA GLY A 147 -0.96 0.07 -1.94
C GLY A 147 -0.99 -1.15 -2.87
N LYS A 148 -1.40 -2.34 -2.41
CA LYS A 148 -1.45 -3.57 -3.23
C LYS A 148 -2.11 -3.38 -4.60
N THR A 149 -3.37 -2.97 -4.65
CA THR A 149 -4.12 -2.79 -5.90
C THR A 149 -3.56 -1.61 -6.70
N TYR A 150 -3.24 -0.50 -6.02
CA TYR A 150 -2.74 0.72 -6.68
C TYR A 150 -1.40 0.49 -7.39
N LEU A 151 -0.44 -0.17 -6.74
CA LEU A 151 0.86 -0.50 -7.34
C LEU A 151 0.73 -1.56 -8.44
N ALA A 152 -0.19 -2.52 -8.30
CA ALA A 152 -0.49 -3.47 -9.38
C ALA A 152 -1.01 -2.77 -10.64
N VAL A 153 -1.98 -1.86 -10.51
CA VAL A 153 -2.52 -1.10 -11.64
C VAL A 153 -1.43 -0.21 -12.25
N ALA A 154 -0.55 0.38 -11.43
CA ALA A 154 0.60 1.14 -11.94
C ALA A 154 1.54 0.27 -12.79
N LYS A 155 1.82 -0.96 -12.36
CA LYS A 155 2.62 -1.91 -13.16
C LYS A 155 1.91 -2.37 -14.42
N ALA A 156 0.60 -2.56 -14.38
CA ALA A 156 -0.20 -2.88 -15.56
C ALA A 156 -0.13 -1.76 -16.61
N VAL A 157 -0.32 -0.51 -16.18
CA VAL A 157 -0.22 0.67 -17.06
C VAL A 157 1.20 0.84 -17.59
N GLN A 158 2.23 0.64 -16.76
CA GLN A 158 3.63 0.65 -17.21
C GLN A 158 3.87 -0.42 -18.30
N ALA A 159 3.40 -1.65 -18.11
CA ALA A 159 3.55 -2.73 -19.08
C ALA A 159 2.82 -2.43 -20.40
N LEU A 160 1.62 -1.83 -20.33
CA LEU A 160 0.86 -1.42 -21.51
C LEU A 160 1.58 -0.32 -22.30
N LEU A 161 2.01 0.75 -21.63
CA LEU A 161 2.73 1.87 -22.26
C LEU A 161 4.10 1.41 -22.82
N GLY A 162 4.74 0.47 -22.15
CA GLY A 162 5.97 -0.19 -22.58
C GLY A 162 5.76 -1.24 -23.67
N LYS A 163 4.53 -1.46 -24.14
CA LYS A 163 4.16 -2.46 -25.16
C LYS A 163 4.56 -3.90 -24.81
N GLN A 164 4.69 -4.20 -23.52
CA GLN A 164 4.95 -5.55 -23.01
C GLN A 164 3.67 -6.40 -23.03
N VAL A 165 2.52 -5.74 -22.89
CA VAL A 165 1.19 -6.33 -23.05
C VAL A 165 0.37 -5.44 -23.99
N THR A 166 -0.67 -6.01 -24.58
CA THR A 166 -1.57 -5.30 -25.51
C THR A 166 -2.83 -4.77 -24.81
N ARG A 167 -3.17 -5.33 -23.65
CA ARG A 167 -4.38 -4.97 -22.90
C ARG A 167 -4.23 -5.12 -21.39
N ILE A 168 -5.05 -4.39 -20.64
CA ILE A 168 -5.21 -4.49 -19.19
C ILE A 168 -6.62 -4.97 -18.88
N ILE A 169 -6.76 -5.95 -18.00
CA ILE A 169 -8.06 -6.46 -17.53
C ILE A 169 -8.11 -6.30 -16.02
N LEU A 170 -8.96 -5.43 -15.51
CA LEU A 170 -9.20 -5.23 -14.09
C LEU A 170 -10.53 -5.89 -13.73
N THR A 171 -10.50 -6.78 -12.74
CA THR A 171 -11.69 -7.52 -12.33
C THR A 171 -11.83 -7.61 -10.82
N ARG A 172 -13.08 -7.69 -10.37
CA ARG A 172 -13.45 -7.77 -8.95
C ARG A 172 -14.61 -8.76 -8.81
N PRO A 173 -14.65 -9.62 -7.78
CA PRO A 173 -15.83 -10.45 -7.52
C PRO A 173 -17.01 -9.56 -7.15
N ALA A 174 -18.20 -9.93 -7.61
CA ALA A 174 -19.43 -9.30 -7.14
C ALA A 174 -19.77 -9.92 -5.77
N VAL A 175 -19.84 -9.08 -4.74
CA VAL A 175 -20.12 -9.51 -3.37
C VAL A 175 -21.20 -8.59 -2.82
N GLU A 176 -22.24 -9.18 -2.25
CA GLU A 176 -23.32 -8.43 -1.63
C GLU A 176 -22.86 -7.93 -0.25
N ALA A 177 -22.06 -6.86 -0.24
CA ALA A 177 -21.67 -6.19 0.99
C ALA A 177 -22.85 -5.38 1.54
N GLY A 178 -23.68 -6.01 2.37
CA GLY A 178 -24.68 -5.35 3.22
C GLY A 178 -26.00 -4.97 2.55
N GLU A 179 -26.00 -4.53 1.29
CA GLU A 179 -27.21 -4.26 0.50
C GLU A 179 -27.35 -5.33 -0.60
N ARG A 180 -28.51 -6.02 -0.66
CA ARG A 180 -28.73 -7.01 -1.74
C ARG A 180 -28.66 -6.27 -3.08
N LEU A 181 -27.94 -6.82 -4.05
CA LEU A 181 -27.79 -6.26 -5.41
C LEU A 181 -29.15 -5.98 -6.08
N GLY A 182 -30.22 -6.59 -5.57
CA GLY A 182 -31.60 -6.38 -5.96
C GLY A 182 -32.19 -4.98 -5.68
N PHE A 183 -31.63 -4.14 -4.80
CA PHE A 183 -32.27 -2.89 -4.36
C PHE A 183 -31.88 -1.61 -5.11
N LEU A 184 -30.78 -1.61 -5.88
CA LEU A 184 -30.45 -0.45 -6.72
C LEU A 184 -31.37 -0.41 -7.96
N PRO A 185 -32.06 0.69 -8.28
CA PRO A 185 -32.78 0.81 -9.56
C PRO A 185 -31.78 0.91 -10.72
N GLY A 186 -32.08 0.28 -11.87
CA GLY A 186 -31.24 0.36 -13.07
C GLY A 186 -30.88 -1.00 -13.70
N THR A 187 -30.10 -0.94 -14.77
CA THR A 187 -29.54 -2.09 -15.49
C THR A 187 -28.52 -2.86 -14.62
N LEU A 188 -28.25 -4.13 -14.95
CA LEU A 188 -27.23 -4.93 -14.24
C LEU A 188 -25.85 -4.24 -14.23
N SER A 189 -25.53 -3.46 -15.27
CA SER A 189 -24.28 -2.70 -15.35
C SER A 189 -24.25 -1.55 -14.34
N GLU A 190 -25.33 -0.78 -14.22
CA GLU A 190 -25.45 0.33 -13.27
C GLU A 190 -25.39 -0.14 -11.81
N LYS A 191 -25.83 -1.38 -11.54
CA LYS A 191 -25.76 -2.00 -10.22
C LYS A 191 -24.34 -2.39 -9.81
N ILE A 192 -23.49 -2.73 -10.76
CA ILE A 192 -22.13 -3.22 -10.50
C ILE A 192 -21.09 -2.09 -10.57
N ASP A 193 -21.40 -0.99 -11.26
CA ASP A 193 -20.53 0.18 -11.41
C ASP A 193 -19.93 0.71 -10.09
N PRO A 194 -20.70 0.85 -8.98
CA PRO A 194 -20.15 1.34 -7.72
C PRO A 194 -19.01 0.47 -7.18
N TYR A 195 -19.06 -0.85 -7.38
CA TYR A 195 -18.03 -1.78 -6.92
C TYR A 195 -16.77 -1.73 -7.79
N LEU A 196 -16.89 -1.30 -9.04
CA LEU A 196 -15.76 -1.18 -9.96
C LEU A 196 -15.13 0.22 -9.93
N ARG A 197 -15.82 1.24 -9.39
CA ARG A 197 -15.36 2.63 -9.32
C ARG A 197 -13.94 2.83 -8.78
N PRO A 198 -13.49 2.15 -7.70
CA PRO A 198 -12.11 2.31 -7.22
C PRO A 198 -11.02 1.92 -8.24
N LEU A 199 -11.34 1.00 -9.16
CA LEU A 199 -10.42 0.61 -10.24
C LEU A 199 -10.35 1.70 -11.33
N TYR A 200 -11.48 2.36 -11.62
CA TYR A 200 -11.52 3.52 -12.52
C TYR A 200 -10.74 4.71 -11.94
N ASP A 201 -10.93 5.01 -10.65
CA ASP A 201 -10.22 6.10 -9.97
C ASP A 201 -8.69 5.87 -10.02
N SER A 202 -8.25 4.62 -9.82
CA SER A 202 -6.83 4.25 -9.92
C SER A 202 -6.26 4.50 -11.32
N LEU A 203 -7.03 4.23 -12.38
CA LEU A 203 -6.60 4.51 -13.76
C LEU A 203 -6.50 6.01 -14.04
N GLN A 204 -7.41 6.83 -13.51
CA GLN A 204 -7.40 8.29 -13.69
C GLN A 204 -6.18 8.98 -13.07
N ASP A 205 -5.59 8.38 -12.04
CA ASP A 205 -4.32 8.84 -11.48
C ASP A 205 -3.12 8.55 -12.40
N MET A 206 -3.22 7.52 -13.25
CA MET A 206 -2.10 6.95 -14.01
C MET A 206 -2.10 7.35 -15.49
N LEU A 207 -3.29 7.57 -16.05
CA LEU A 207 -3.51 7.94 -17.45
C LEU A 207 -4.20 9.30 -17.55
N ASP A 208 -4.13 9.91 -18.73
CA ASP A 208 -4.96 11.09 -18.98
C ASP A 208 -6.44 10.69 -18.94
N PRO A 209 -7.29 11.30 -18.09
CA PRO A 209 -8.72 11.01 -18.03
C PRO A 209 -9.43 11.07 -19.39
N ALA A 210 -8.98 11.93 -20.31
CA ALA A 210 -9.55 12.03 -21.65
C ALA A 210 -9.25 10.79 -22.53
N THR A 211 -8.20 10.03 -22.23
CA THR A 211 -7.80 8.83 -22.99
C THR A 211 -8.50 7.56 -22.53
N ILE A 212 -8.90 7.49 -21.26
CA ILE A 212 -9.49 6.29 -20.65
C ILE A 212 -10.75 5.83 -21.40
N PRO A 213 -11.74 6.68 -21.72
CA PRO A 213 -12.93 6.23 -22.45
C PRO A 213 -12.64 5.60 -23.80
N ARG A 214 -11.64 6.12 -24.53
CA ARG A 214 -11.19 5.55 -25.81
C ARG A 214 -10.58 4.17 -25.61
N LEU A 215 -9.64 4.03 -24.68
CA LEU A 215 -8.98 2.75 -24.39
C LEU A 215 -9.98 1.68 -23.90
N MET A 216 -11.00 2.08 -23.16
CA MET A 216 -12.10 1.20 -22.75
C MET A 216 -12.95 0.75 -23.95
N THR A 217 -13.32 1.68 -24.83
CA THR A 217 -14.13 1.38 -26.02
C THR A 217 -13.39 0.47 -27.01
N GLU A 218 -12.07 0.65 -27.14
CA GLU A 218 -11.20 -0.20 -27.98
C GLU A 218 -10.91 -1.58 -27.34
N GLY A 219 -11.30 -1.80 -26.09
CA GLY A 219 -11.01 -3.05 -25.35
C GLY A 219 -9.55 -3.20 -24.94
N VAL A 220 -8.76 -2.13 -25.01
CA VAL A 220 -7.37 -2.08 -24.52
C VAL A 220 -7.35 -2.08 -22.99
N ILE A 221 -8.31 -1.42 -22.35
CA ILE A 221 -8.55 -1.53 -20.93
C ILE A 221 -9.95 -2.10 -20.74
N GLU A 222 -10.07 -3.14 -19.93
CA GLU A 222 -11.36 -3.75 -19.58
C GLU A 222 -11.52 -3.71 -18.07
N VAL A 223 -12.61 -3.14 -17.57
CA VAL A 223 -12.99 -3.19 -16.15
C VAL A 223 -14.30 -3.95 -16.06
N ALA A 224 -14.27 -5.17 -15.53
CA ALA A 224 -15.41 -6.08 -15.60
C ALA A 224 -15.53 -7.00 -14.36
N PRO A 225 -16.74 -7.48 -14.02
CA PRO A 225 -16.94 -8.42 -12.93
C PRO A 225 -16.24 -9.77 -13.19
N LEU A 226 -15.84 -10.49 -12.13
CA LEU A 226 -15.12 -11.77 -12.24
C LEU A 226 -15.84 -12.82 -13.13
N ALA A 227 -17.17 -12.81 -13.14
CA ALA A 227 -17.96 -13.73 -13.95
C ALA A 227 -17.65 -13.65 -15.47
N TYR A 228 -17.22 -12.48 -15.96
CA TYR A 228 -16.89 -12.25 -17.36
C TYR A 228 -15.57 -12.92 -17.78
N MET A 229 -14.80 -13.45 -16.83
CA MET A 229 -13.57 -14.17 -17.11
C MET A 229 -13.83 -15.61 -17.56
N ARG A 230 -15.03 -16.15 -17.31
CA ARG A 230 -15.37 -17.55 -17.59
C ARG A 230 -15.22 -17.88 -19.08
N GLY A 231 -14.54 -18.99 -19.38
CA GLY A 231 -14.38 -19.48 -20.75
C GLY A 231 -13.39 -18.70 -21.61
N ARG A 232 -12.68 -17.71 -21.05
CA ARG A 232 -11.67 -16.92 -21.78
C ARG A 232 -10.28 -17.53 -21.66
N THR A 233 -9.44 -17.26 -22.66
CA THR A 233 -7.99 -17.39 -22.55
C THR A 233 -7.41 -16.00 -22.77
N LEU A 234 -6.66 -15.52 -21.78
CA LEU A 234 -6.20 -14.14 -21.71
C LEU A 234 -4.74 -14.10 -22.13
N ASN A 235 -4.48 -14.01 -23.45
CA ASN A 235 -3.14 -13.78 -24.00
C ASN A 235 -2.79 -12.29 -24.03
N ASP A 236 -1.49 -12.01 -24.02
CA ASP A 236 -0.84 -10.70 -24.15
C ASP A 236 -1.48 -9.61 -23.28
N ALA A 237 -1.82 -9.97 -22.04
CA ALA A 237 -2.62 -9.16 -21.13
C ALA A 237 -2.00 -9.04 -19.74
N PHE A 238 -2.22 -7.88 -19.11
CA PHE A 238 -1.99 -7.73 -17.68
C PHE A 238 -3.33 -7.80 -16.96
N ILE A 239 -3.54 -8.83 -16.15
CA ILE A 239 -4.82 -9.10 -15.50
C ILE A 239 -4.70 -8.88 -13.99
N ILE A 240 -5.62 -8.11 -13.41
CA ILE A 240 -5.68 -7.85 -11.98
C ILE A 240 -7.02 -8.32 -11.44
N LEU A 241 -7.00 -9.24 -10.46
CA LEU A 241 -8.15 -9.60 -9.65
C LEU A 241 -8.05 -8.91 -8.29
N ASP A 242 -8.91 -7.92 -8.06
CA ASP A 242 -8.98 -7.17 -6.81
C ASP A 242 -10.05 -7.74 -5.85
N GLU A 243 -9.89 -7.49 -4.56
CA GLU A 243 -10.68 -8.08 -3.46
C GLU A 243 -10.84 -9.60 -3.54
N ALA A 244 -9.74 -10.28 -3.87
CA ALA A 244 -9.73 -11.72 -4.09
C ALA A 244 -10.12 -12.53 -2.84
N GLN A 245 -10.07 -11.94 -1.64
CA GLN A 245 -10.56 -12.60 -0.44
C GLN A 245 -12.06 -12.95 -0.53
N ASN A 246 -12.81 -12.27 -1.39
CA ASN A 246 -14.22 -12.50 -1.63
C ASN A 246 -14.50 -13.44 -2.82
N THR A 247 -13.54 -14.30 -3.15
CA THR A 247 -13.74 -15.39 -4.11
C THR A 247 -13.87 -16.73 -3.39
N SER A 248 -14.61 -17.68 -3.98
CA SER A 248 -14.54 -19.08 -3.59
C SER A 248 -13.30 -19.76 -4.19
N ALA A 249 -12.93 -20.94 -3.68
CA ALA A 249 -11.84 -21.75 -4.25
C ALA A 249 -12.09 -22.10 -5.74
N GLU A 250 -13.34 -22.36 -6.12
CA GLU A 250 -13.73 -22.63 -7.51
C GLU A 250 -13.56 -21.41 -8.41
N GLN A 251 -13.94 -20.23 -7.93
CA GLN A 251 -13.77 -18.97 -8.65
C GLN A 251 -12.29 -18.62 -8.82
N MET A 252 -11.48 -18.81 -7.78
CA MET A 252 -10.02 -18.62 -7.84
C MET A 252 -9.40 -19.56 -8.87
N LYS A 253 -9.73 -20.86 -8.84
CA LYS A 253 -9.27 -21.83 -9.85
C LYS A 253 -9.74 -21.46 -11.26
N MET A 254 -11.00 -21.04 -11.40
CA MET A 254 -11.55 -20.58 -12.68
C MET A 254 -10.73 -19.42 -13.24
N PHE A 255 -10.43 -18.42 -12.41
CA PHE A 255 -9.66 -17.23 -12.77
C PHE A 255 -8.22 -17.56 -13.17
N LEU A 256 -7.48 -18.27 -12.31
CA LEU A 256 -6.06 -18.57 -12.54
C LEU A 256 -5.86 -19.41 -13.81
N THR A 257 -6.81 -20.29 -14.14
CA THR A 257 -6.77 -21.09 -15.38
C THR A 257 -7.15 -20.31 -16.64
N ARG A 258 -7.42 -19.00 -16.56
CA ARG A 258 -7.61 -18.13 -17.75
C ARG A 258 -6.29 -17.57 -18.28
N LEU A 259 -5.18 -17.76 -17.56
CA LEU A 259 -3.85 -17.29 -17.95
C LEU A 259 -3.47 -17.83 -19.34
N GLY A 260 -3.18 -16.91 -20.26
CA GLY A 260 -2.67 -17.21 -21.60
C GLY A 260 -1.20 -16.85 -21.74
N PHE A 261 -0.66 -17.05 -22.95
CA PHE A 261 0.73 -16.70 -23.27
C PHE A 261 0.94 -15.19 -23.28
N GLY A 262 2.15 -14.74 -22.94
CA GLY A 262 2.50 -13.31 -22.93
C GLY A 262 1.76 -12.49 -21.87
N SER A 263 1.11 -13.15 -20.91
CA SER A 263 0.29 -12.49 -19.90
C SER A 263 0.88 -12.56 -18.50
N ARG A 264 0.45 -11.63 -17.65
CA ARG A 264 0.75 -11.60 -16.21
C ARG A 264 -0.52 -11.45 -15.40
N MET A 265 -0.57 -12.08 -14.23
CA MET A 265 -1.69 -11.99 -13.30
C MET A 265 -1.24 -11.45 -11.95
N VAL A 266 -1.98 -10.47 -11.45
CA VAL A 266 -1.83 -10.00 -10.07
C VAL A 266 -3.15 -10.17 -9.33
N VAL A 267 -3.10 -10.85 -8.19
CA VAL A 267 -4.27 -11.11 -7.34
C VAL A 267 -4.08 -10.35 -6.05
N THR A 268 -4.96 -9.40 -5.76
CA THR A 268 -4.89 -8.55 -4.56
C THR A 268 -6.04 -8.83 -3.61
N GLY A 269 -5.76 -8.85 -2.31
CA GLY A 269 -6.81 -9.02 -1.32
C GLY A 269 -6.33 -8.88 0.12
N ASP A 270 -7.30 -8.92 1.04
CA ASP A 270 -7.06 -8.89 2.48
C ASP A 270 -7.78 -10.07 3.13
N VAL A 271 -7.01 -11.08 3.56
CA VAL A 271 -7.58 -12.28 4.19
C VAL A 271 -8.31 -12.00 5.51
N THR A 272 -8.19 -10.80 6.09
CA THR A 272 -8.90 -10.41 7.31
C THR A 272 -10.29 -9.80 7.04
N GLN A 273 -10.57 -9.36 5.81
CA GLN A 273 -11.81 -8.67 5.41
C GLN A 273 -12.65 -9.53 4.45
N VAL A 274 -13.05 -10.72 4.90
CA VAL A 274 -13.84 -11.67 4.08
C VAL A 274 -15.33 -11.37 4.22
N ASP A 275 -15.96 -10.97 3.11
CA ASP A 275 -17.38 -10.63 3.01
C ASP A 275 -18.23 -11.79 2.42
N LEU A 276 -17.69 -13.01 2.44
CA LEU A 276 -18.39 -14.19 1.93
C LEU A 276 -19.50 -14.65 2.89
N PRO A 277 -20.59 -15.28 2.39
CA PRO A 277 -21.60 -15.90 3.22
C PRO A 277 -20.98 -16.89 4.22
N SER A 278 -21.53 -16.88 5.45
CA SER A 278 -21.06 -17.73 6.55
C SER A 278 -20.88 -19.19 6.11
N GLY A 279 -19.71 -19.76 6.39
CA GLY A 279 -19.34 -21.14 6.03
C GLY A 279 -18.58 -21.30 4.72
N THR A 280 -18.52 -20.28 3.86
CA THR A 280 -17.72 -20.34 2.63
C THR A 280 -16.26 -19.99 2.93
N GLN A 281 -15.33 -20.89 2.63
CA GLN A 281 -13.90 -20.58 2.73
C GLN A 281 -13.44 -19.68 1.59
N SER A 282 -12.66 -18.67 1.92
CA SER A 282 -12.04 -17.76 0.94
C SER A 282 -11.04 -18.51 0.06
N GLY A 283 -11.20 -18.39 -1.25
CA GLY A 283 -10.29 -18.93 -2.26
C GLY A 283 -8.88 -18.36 -2.11
N LEU A 284 -8.74 -17.10 -1.69
CA LEU A 284 -7.43 -16.49 -1.42
C LEU A 284 -6.70 -17.13 -0.23
N ARG A 285 -7.43 -17.61 0.79
CA ARG A 285 -6.80 -18.35 1.89
C ARG A 285 -6.33 -19.73 1.41
N VAL A 286 -7.23 -20.47 0.77
CA VAL A 286 -6.97 -21.85 0.31
C VAL A 286 -5.85 -21.91 -0.74
N VAL A 287 -5.80 -20.94 -1.67
CA VAL A 287 -4.81 -20.96 -2.77
C VAL A 287 -3.37 -20.80 -2.29
N GLN A 288 -3.15 -20.16 -1.15
CA GLN A 288 -1.80 -20.04 -0.55
C GLN A 288 -1.22 -21.42 -0.20
N ASP A 289 -2.05 -22.32 0.30
CA ASP A 289 -1.61 -23.69 0.65
C ASP A 289 -1.46 -24.56 -0.60
N ILE A 290 -2.28 -24.32 -1.64
CA ILE A 290 -2.27 -25.11 -2.87
C ILE A 290 -1.08 -24.75 -3.78
N LEU A 291 -0.75 -23.46 -3.89
CA LEU A 291 0.26 -22.97 -4.86
C LEU A 291 1.58 -22.53 -4.21
N GLY A 292 1.79 -22.82 -2.93
CA GLY A 292 2.97 -22.34 -2.18
C GLY A 292 4.32 -22.74 -2.80
N ASP A 293 4.39 -23.92 -3.42
CA ASP A 293 5.62 -24.46 -4.02
C ASP A 293 5.64 -24.37 -5.56
N VAL A 294 4.66 -23.70 -6.16
CA VAL A 294 4.58 -23.58 -7.63
C VAL A 294 5.54 -22.49 -8.09
N GLY A 295 6.51 -22.86 -8.93
CA GLY A 295 7.43 -21.89 -9.54
C GLY A 295 6.70 -20.84 -10.38
N ASP A 296 7.30 -19.65 -10.50
CA ASP A 296 6.72 -18.51 -11.24
C ASP A 296 5.41 -17.96 -10.63
N VAL A 297 5.13 -18.33 -9.37
CA VAL A 297 4.08 -17.79 -8.52
C VAL A 297 4.71 -17.18 -7.27
N ALA A 298 4.35 -15.94 -6.93
CA ALA A 298 4.86 -15.26 -5.74
C ALA A 298 3.72 -14.85 -4.78
N PHE A 299 3.94 -15.03 -3.49
CA PHE A 299 3.05 -14.55 -2.42
C PHE A 299 3.72 -13.43 -1.62
N CYS A 300 3.28 -12.20 -1.84
CA CYS A 300 3.79 -11.00 -1.18
C CYS A 300 2.84 -10.59 -0.05
N ARG A 301 3.28 -10.75 1.20
CA ARG A 301 2.53 -10.35 2.39
C ARG A 301 2.92 -8.93 2.81
N LEU A 302 1.99 -8.00 2.64
CA LEU A 302 2.10 -6.62 3.10
C LEU A 302 1.48 -6.50 4.49
N SER A 303 2.08 -5.66 5.33
CA SER A 303 1.70 -5.49 6.73
C SER A 303 1.16 -4.10 7.02
N SER A 304 0.82 -3.82 8.28
CA SER A 304 0.48 -2.47 8.73
C SER A 304 1.62 -1.46 8.52
N GLN A 305 2.88 -1.93 8.49
CA GLN A 305 4.04 -1.07 8.22
C GLN A 305 4.09 -0.60 6.77
N ASP A 306 3.40 -1.29 5.86
CA ASP A 306 3.29 -0.93 4.44
C ASP A 306 2.15 0.04 4.15
N VAL A 307 1.34 0.39 5.17
CA VAL A 307 0.22 1.31 5.02
C VAL A 307 0.73 2.73 4.85
N VAL A 308 0.43 3.32 3.69
CA VAL A 308 0.81 4.70 3.38
C VAL A 308 -0.44 5.53 3.17
N ARG A 309 -0.78 6.31 4.19
CA ARG A 309 -1.88 7.26 4.19
C ARG A 309 -1.36 8.64 4.56
N HIS A 310 -2.16 9.66 4.26
CA HIS A 310 -1.88 11.00 4.73
C HIS A 310 -1.80 11.04 6.27
N ARG A 311 -0.86 11.80 6.85
CA ARG A 311 -0.63 11.87 8.31
C ARG A 311 -1.92 12.05 9.11
N LEU A 312 -2.76 13.00 8.68
CA LEU A 312 -4.05 13.28 9.32
C LEU A 312 -5.00 12.08 9.33
N VAL A 313 -4.99 11.23 8.31
CA VAL A 313 -5.80 10.00 8.30
C VAL A 313 -5.27 9.01 9.34
N SER A 314 -3.96 8.88 9.47
CA SER A 314 -3.33 8.07 10.53
C SER A 314 -3.68 8.60 11.92
N ASP A 315 -3.63 9.94 12.10
CA ASP A 315 -3.98 10.60 13.37
C ASP A 315 -5.46 10.36 13.74
N ILE A 316 -6.36 10.42 12.75
CA ILE A 316 -7.79 10.10 12.94
C ILE A 316 -7.95 8.63 13.35
N VAL A 317 -7.33 7.69 12.63
CA VAL A 317 -7.42 6.25 12.95
C VAL A 317 -6.93 5.98 14.38
N ALA A 318 -5.77 6.53 14.75
CA ALA A 318 -5.22 6.41 16.09
C ALA A 318 -6.09 7.09 17.17
N ALA A 319 -6.86 8.13 16.84
CA ALA A 319 -7.83 8.72 17.75
C ALA A 319 -9.04 7.79 17.98
N TYR A 320 -9.56 7.14 16.93
CA TYR A 320 -10.65 6.17 17.05
C TYR A 320 -10.21 4.90 17.78
N GLU A 321 -9.03 4.35 17.48
CA GLU A 321 -8.50 3.18 18.20
C GLU A 321 -8.36 3.45 19.71
N ARG A 322 -7.88 4.64 20.09
CA ARG A 322 -7.83 5.08 21.50
C ARG A 322 -9.21 5.21 22.13
N PHE A 323 -10.21 5.70 21.39
CA PHE A 323 -11.58 5.80 21.87
C PHE A 323 -12.23 4.42 22.08
N ASP A 324 -12.07 3.50 21.13
CA ASP A 324 -12.65 2.15 21.18
C ASP A 324 -12.01 1.31 22.30
N SER A 325 -10.68 1.41 22.46
CA SER A 325 -9.94 0.75 23.56
C SER A 325 -10.27 1.30 24.95
N GLN A 326 -10.70 2.56 25.04
CA GLN A 326 -11.12 3.18 26.30
C GLN A 326 -12.60 2.96 26.62
N GLY A 327 -13.31 2.15 25.83
CA GLY A 327 -14.71 1.83 26.05
C GLY A 327 -15.60 3.06 25.91
N GLY A 328 -15.62 3.64 24.71
CA GLY A 328 -16.48 4.77 24.35
C GLY A 328 -17.91 4.63 24.90
N PRO A 329 -18.59 5.76 25.21
CA PRO A 329 -19.85 5.73 25.94
C PRO A 329 -20.81 4.79 25.24
N ALA A 330 -21.27 3.76 25.96
CA ALA A 330 -22.28 2.84 25.49
C ALA A 330 -23.47 3.67 24.97
N THR A 331 -23.56 3.84 23.66
CA THR A 331 -24.73 4.44 23.04
C THR A 331 -25.90 3.59 23.45
N ALA A 332 -26.76 4.23 24.24
CA ALA A 332 -27.93 3.67 24.86
C ALA A 332 -28.64 2.69 23.94
N ARG A 333 -28.75 1.43 24.39
CA ARG A 333 -29.80 0.51 23.92
C ARG A 333 -31.14 1.10 24.35
N HIS A 334 -31.63 2.09 23.61
CA HIS A 334 -33.03 2.48 23.61
C HIS A 334 -33.76 1.56 22.64
N GLY A 335 -34.51 0.61 23.20
CA GLY A 335 -35.25 -0.39 22.44
C GLY A 335 -36.06 -1.31 23.35
N ALA A 336 -36.98 -0.71 24.11
CA ALA A 336 -38.22 -1.25 24.65
C ALA A 336 -38.42 -2.78 24.75
N LYS A 337 -38.59 -3.27 25.98
CA LYS A 337 -39.67 -4.18 26.43
C LYS A 337 -39.78 -3.94 27.93
N GLY A 338 -40.70 -3.10 28.39
CA GLY A 338 -42.12 -3.46 28.43
C GLY A 338 -42.37 -4.04 29.82
N GLN A 339 -42.77 -3.16 30.74
CA GLN A 339 -43.23 -3.50 32.08
C GLN A 339 -44.32 -4.58 31.97
N ASP A 340 -44.21 -5.64 32.77
CA ASP A 340 -45.42 -6.34 33.21
C ASP A 340 -45.24 -6.78 34.67
N ARG A 341 -45.82 -5.97 35.56
CA ARG A 341 -45.98 -6.29 36.98
C ARG A 341 -47.47 -6.58 37.22
N ARG A 342 -47.74 -7.85 37.51
CA ARG A 342 -48.75 -8.40 38.44
C ARG A 342 -50.25 -8.18 38.10
N GLY A 343 -50.97 -9.30 38.04
CA GLY A 343 -52.45 -9.41 37.97
C GLY A 343 -53.19 -8.89 39.22
N PRO A 344 -54.48 -9.25 39.46
CA PRO A 344 -54.98 -10.63 39.45
C PRO A 344 -56.45 -10.88 38.96
N SER A 345 -56.77 -12.17 38.79
CA SER A 345 -58.04 -12.89 39.07
C SER A 345 -59.39 -12.34 38.55
N ARG A 346 -60.13 -13.18 37.79
CA ARG A 346 -61.40 -13.81 38.26
C ARG A 346 -62.11 -14.66 37.18
N ALA A 347 -62.81 -15.66 37.72
CA ALA A 347 -63.88 -16.53 37.17
C ALA A 347 -63.44 -17.71 36.29
#